data_AF-A0A517WNX5-F1
#
_entry.id   AF-A0A517WNX5-F1
#
_cell.length_a   1.000
_cell.length_b   1.000
_cell.length_c   1.000
_cell.angle_alpha   90.00
_cell.angle_beta   90.00
_cell.angle_gamma   90.00
#
_symmetry.space_group_name_H-M   'P 1'
#
loop_
_entity.id
_entity.type
_entity.pdbx_description
1 polymer ?
#
loop_
_entity_poly.entity_id
_entity_poly.type
_entity_poly.pdbx_seq_one_letter_code
_entity_poly.pdbx_strand_id
1 'polypeptide(L)'
;MLRKFYSTIFSIFIIIFGLTVTQAEDAVSNARKPTNEAELKYWLENMVVFHHFTVDEIQQATGMDQSDINAAIKRFDLKPHPKTEQNPKTPLLVKPYPGGRHPRIGFLEGAIDPQRETKISVFTPWDQHSYVVLDIPEAIWSNLGLTYLAHTHVPTIWSKQNIAMKPLEWKRHDSGTLSMTRKLPNGIEFTTVVVPRQDAVLMDMLLKNGTDQPLTNLRVQNCAMLKMAKGFAQQSNDNKLFRAPYAACRSETGNHWMIMAWSPCFKPWGNQKCPCLHSDPIFPDCAPGETTRVKGWFSFYTGTDIEGELKRIDELDWQKIPMKNP
;
A
#
# COMPACT_ATOMS: atom_id res chain seq x y z
N MET A 1 73.25 -44.38 -38.16
CA MET A 1 72.37 -43.29 -38.66
C MET A 1 72.00 -42.38 -37.48
N LEU A 2 72.73 -41.27 -37.33
CA LEU A 2 72.40 -40.21 -36.36
C LEU A 2 71.28 -39.33 -36.93
N ARG A 3 70.29 -38.97 -36.12
CA ARG A 3 69.42 -37.80 -36.36
C ARG A 3 69.27 -36.99 -35.07
N LYS A 4 69.85 -35.78 -35.10
CA LYS A 4 69.56 -34.63 -34.23
C LYS A 4 68.13 -34.14 -34.49
N PHE A 5 67.43 -33.58 -33.50
CA PHE A 5 66.53 -32.40 -33.60
C PHE A 5 66.21 -31.92 -32.16
N TYR A 6 66.90 -30.89 -31.65
CA TYR A 6 66.48 -29.48 -31.53
C TYR A 6 65.38 -29.20 -30.49
N SER A 7 65.84 -28.55 -29.40
CA SER A 7 65.09 -27.92 -28.32
C SER A 7 64.41 -26.63 -28.79
N THR A 8 63.20 -26.34 -28.31
CA THR A 8 62.59 -25.00 -28.44
C THR A 8 61.95 -24.63 -27.10
N ILE A 9 62.41 -23.51 -26.56
CA ILE A 9 62.04 -22.91 -25.28
C ILE A 9 60.68 -22.22 -25.43
N PHE A 10 59.74 -22.48 -24.53
CA PHE A 10 58.43 -21.83 -24.46
C PHE A 10 58.45 -20.80 -23.32
N SER A 11 58.43 -19.50 -23.65
CA SER A 11 58.24 -18.42 -22.69
C SER A 11 56.78 -17.98 -22.73
N ILE A 12 56.05 -18.19 -21.63
CA ILE A 12 54.66 -17.72 -21.45
C ILE A 12 54.70 -16.39 -20.70
N PHE A 13 54.34 -15.30 -21.36
CA PHE A 13 54.02 -14.02 -20.73
C PHE A 13 52.58 -14.07 -20.20
N ILE A 14 52.41 -13.93 -18.88
CA ILE A 14 51.09 -13.76 -18.26
C ILE A 14 50.82 -12.25 -18.15
N ILE A 15 49.86 -11.76 -18.94
CA ILE A 15 49.30 -10.42 -18.83
C ILE A 15 48.09 -10.50 -17.90
N ILE A 16 48.18 -9.90 -16.71
CA ILE A 16 47.08 -9.82 -15.75
C ILE A 16 46.21 -8.61 -16.13
N PHE A 17 45.04 -8.86 -16.72
CA PHE A 17 43.99 -7.86 -16.84
C PHE A 17 43.31 -7.68 -15.48
N GLY A 18 43.46 -6.50 -14.89
CA GLY A 18 42.70 -6.09 -13.72
C GLY A 18 41.23 -5.89 -14.09
N LEU A 19 40.40 -6.90 -13.80
CA LEU A 19 38.95 -6.76 -13.83
C LEU A 19 38.52 -5.91 -12.62
N THR A 20 38.27 -4.62 -12.84
CA THR A 20 37.45 -3.83 -11.91
C THR A 20 36.03 -4.38 -11.97
N VAL A 21 35.67 -5.19 -10.97
CA VAL A 21 34.27 -5.55 -10.73
C VAL A 21 33.57 -4.29 -10.25
N THR A 22 32.87 -3.60 -11.16
CA THR A 22 31.80 -2.69 -10.76
C THR A 22 30.73 -3.56 -10.12
N GLN A 23 30.66 -3.55 -8.80
CA GLN A 23 29.52 -4.06 -8.05
C GLN A 23 28.30 -3.28 -8.55
N ALA A 24 27.39 -3.94 -9.26
CA ALA A 24 26.09 -3.35 -9.54
C ALA A 24 25.49 -3.02 -8.17
N GLU A 25 25.16 -1.75 -7.92
CA GLU A 25 24.34 -1.40 -6.77
C GLU A 25 23.09 -2.26 -6.86
N ASP A 26 22.86 -3.11 -5.85
CA ASP A 26 21.62 -3.86 -5.73
C ASP A 26 20.49 -2.84 -5.68
N ALA A 27 19.80 -2.66 -6.80
CA ALA A 27 18.70 -1.72 -6.91
C ALA A 27 17.68 -2.09 -5.83
N VAL A 28 17.42 -1.16 -4.91
CA VAL A 28 16.43 -1.39 -3.85
C VAL A 28 15.08 -1.70 -4.50
N SER A 29 14.57 -2.90 -4.25
CA SER A 29 13.32 -3.37 -4.86
C SER A 29 12.17 -2.39 -4.55
N ASN A 30 11.37 -2.06 -5.56
CA ASN A 30 10.29 -1.07 -5.53
C ASN A 30 10.65 0.38 -5.15
N ALA A 31 11.93 0.75 -5.02
CA ALA A 31 12.31 2.13 -4.79
C ALA A 31 11.86 3.04 -5.94
N ARG A 32 11.46 4.27 -5.61
CA ARG A 32 10.94 5.24 -6.57
C ARG A 32 11.51 6.62 -6.34
N LYS A 33 12.50 6.93 -7.17
CA LYS A 33 13.15 8.23 -7.19
C LYS A 33 12.15 9.31 -7.63
N PRO A 34 12.02 10.42 -6.87
CA PRO A 34 11.21 11.56 -7.29
C PRO A 34 11.68 12.11 -8.65
N THR A 35 10.72 12.48 -9.51
CA THR A 35 11.00 12.82 -10.92
C THR A 35 11.43 14.27 -11.13
N ASN A 36 11.15 15.15 -10.16
CA ASN A 36 11.49 16.57 -10.21
C ASN A 36 11.55 17.15 -8.78
N GLU A 37 11.91 18.44 -8.66
CA GLU A 37 12.07 19.10 -7.36
C GLU A 37 10.78 19.19 -6.54
N ALA A 38 9.62 19.40 -7.19
CA ALA A 38 8.34 19.46 -6.51
C ALA A 38 7.95 18.08 -5.94
N GLU A 39 8.13 17.01 -6.71
CA GLU A 39 7.95 15.63 -6.21
C GLU A 39 8.96 15.30 -5.11
N LEU A 40 10.20 15.75 -5.23
CA LEU A 40 11.23 15.52 -4.20
C LEU A 40 10.81 16.15 -2.88
N LYS A 41 10.40 17.42 -2.91
CA LYS A 41 9.91 18.13 -1.72
C LYS A 41 8.69 17.42 -1.13
N TYR A 42 7.70 17.06 -1.96
CA TYR A 42 6.50 16.38 -1.51
C TYR A 42 6.80 15.05 -0.81
N TRP A 43 7.62 14.20 -1.44
CA TRP A 43 7.91 12.87 -0.90
C TRP A 43 8.77 12.95 0.36
N LEU A 44 9.76 13.85 0.41
CA LEU A 44 10.53 14.07 1.62
C LEU A 44 9.67 14.64 2.75
N GLU A 45 8.75 15.57 2.48
CA GLU A 45 7.81 16.05 3.48
C GLU A 45 6.91 14.91 3.98
N ASN A 46 6.36 14.10 3.06
CA ASN A 46 5.56 12.92 3.39
C ASN A 46 6.32 11.96 4.32
N MET A 47 7.58 11.67 4.00
CA MET A 47 8.41 10.73 4.75
C MET A 47 8.91 11.30 6.08
N VAL A 48 9.47 12.51 6.10
CA VAL A 48 10.13 13.12 7.27
C VAL A 48 9.11 13.69 8.25
N VAL A 49 8.16 14.47 7.74
CA VAL A 49 7.24 15.25 8.59
C VAL A 49 6.09 14.39 9.09
N PHE A 50 5.49 13.59 8.20
CA PHE A 50 4.29 12.81 8.55
C PHE A 50 4.61 11.38 8.98
N HIS A 51 5.47 10.67 8.25
CA HIS A 51 5.75 9.25 8.56
C HIS A 51 6.96 9.04 9.47
N HIS A 52 7.73 10.09 9.76
CA HIS A 52 8.94 10.06 10.58
C HIS A 52 9.91 8.96 10.13
N PHE A 53 10.16 8.89 8.82
CA PHE A 53 11.13 7.97 8.25
C PHE A 53 12.55 8.36 8.66
N THR A 54 13.38 7.36 8.93
CA THR A 54 14.82 7.54 9.01
C THR A 54 15.39 7.81 7.61
N VAL A 55 16.62 8.31 7.53
CA VAL A 55 17.32 8.48 6.25
C VAL A 55 17.45 7.15 5.50
N ASP A 56 17.69 6.05 6.22
CA ASP A 56 17.73 4.70 5.63
C ASP A 56 16.39 4.32 5.01
N GLU A 57 15.27 4.56 5.70
CA GLU A 57 13.94 4.26 5.15
C GLU A 57 13.59 5.13 3.94
N ILE A 58 14.05 6.39 3.92
CA ILE A 58 13.92 7.27 2.76
C ILE A 58 14.75 6.74 1.59
N GLN A 59 15.98 6.28 1.84
CA GLN A 59 16.80 5.63 0.82
C GLN A 59 16.12 4.37 0.30
N GLN A 60 15.53 3.55 1.17
CA GLN A 60 14.79 2.36 0.74
C GLN A 60 13.56 2.72 -0.12
N ALA A 61 12.87 3.81 0.21
CA ALA A 61 11.69 4.25 -0.54
C ALA A 61 12.02 4.91 -1.89
N THR A 62 13.19 5.55 -2.01
CA THR A 62 13.52 6.43 -3.16
C THR A 62 14.69 5.96 -4.01
N GLY A 63 15.59 5.13 -3.47
CA GLY A 63 16.85 4.77 -4.10
C GLY A 63 17.82 5.95 -4.22
N MET A 64 17.63 7.02 -3.44
CA MET A 64 18.53 8.18 -3.41
C MET A 64 19.67 7.98 -2.41
N ASP A 65 20.81 8.60 -2.71
CA ASP A 65 21.93 8.64 -1.77
C ASP A 65 21.59 9.41 -0.49
N GLN A 66 22.09 8.92 0.64
CA GLN A 66 21.83 9.53 1.94
C GLN A 66 22.33 10.98 2.04
N SER A 67 23.44 11.31 1.37
CA SER A 67 23.97 12.69 1.31
C SER A 67 22.98 13.62 0.60
N ASP A 68 22.39 13.18 -0.51
CA ASP A 68 21.43 13.94 -1.28
C ASP A 68 20.11 14.10 -0.53
N ILE A 69 19.66 13.04 0.16
CA ILE A 69 18.50 13.08 1.05
C ILE A 69 18.71 14.14 2.14
N ASN A 70 19.83 14.08 2.87
CA ASN A 70 20.13 15.04 3.94
C ASN A 70 20.24 16.48 3.42
N ALA A 71 20.91 16.67 2.27
CA ALA A 71 21.02 17.98 1.64
C ALA A 71 19.64 18.55 1.26
N ALA A 72 18.74 17.71 0.71
CA ALA A 72 17.39 18.12 0.36
C ALA A 72 16.52 18.41 1.58
N ILE A 73 16.58 17.59 2.64
CA ILE A 73 15.88 17.82 3.92
C ILE A 73 16.27 19.19 4.48
N LYS A 74 17.58 19.49 4.53
CA LYS A 74 18.08 20.79 4.99
C LYS A 74 17.63 21.93 4.08
N ARG A 75 17.71 21.76 2.76
CA ARG A 75 17.33 22.77 1.76
C ARG A 75 15.85 23.14 1.86
N PHE A 76 14.98 22.17 2.13
CA PHE A 76 13.54 22.39 2.27
C PHE A 76 13.07 22.71 3.69
N ASP A 77 13.98 22.77 4.68
CA ASP A 77 13.69 22.95 6.12
C ASP A 77 12.62 21.97 6.64
N LEU A 78 12.74 20.69 6.25
CA LEU A 78 11.79 19.66 6.65
C LEU A 78 12.11 19.15 8.05
N LYS A 79 11.15 19.33 8.97
CA LYS A 79 11.23 18.85 10.35
C LYS A 79 9.85 18.41 10.84
N PRO A 80 9.78 17.37 11.69
CA PRO A 80 8.53 17.02 12.36
C PRO A 80 7.90 18.24 13.03
N HIS A 81 6.61 18.45 12.80
CA HIS A 81 5.90 19.55 13.46
C HIS A 81 5.49 19.15 14.88
N PRO A 82 5.63 20.05 15.86
CA PRO A 82 5.09 19.82 17.20
C PRO A 82 3.56 19.74 17.18
N LYS A 83 2.98 19.16 18.24
CA LYS A 83 1.55 18.93 18.35
C LYS A 83 0.72 20.20 18.20
N THR A 84 0.01 20.32 17.08
CA THR A 84 -1.13 21.23 16.97
C THR A 84 -2.37 20.49 17.45
N GLU A 85 -3.19 21.16 18.26
CA GLU A 85 -4.51 20.62 18.61
C GLU A 85 -5.27 20.34 17.30
N GLN A 86 -5.70 19.08 17.12
CA GLN A 86 -6.50 18.74 15.96
C GLN A 86 -7.88 19.39 16.11
N ASN A 87 -8.21 20.28 15.19
CA ASN A 87 -9.56 20.80 15.07
C ASN A 87 -10.48 19.63 14.66
N PRO A 88 -11.51 19.28 15.45
CA PRO A 88 -12.44 18.19 15.12
C PRO A 88 -13.18 18.39 13.79
N LYS A 89 -13.20 19.62 13.26
CA LYS A 89 -13.79 19.96 11.95
C LYS A 89 -12.81 19.80 10.78
N THR A 90 -11.57 19.40 11.01
CA THR A 90 -10.62 19.11 9.93
C THR A 90 -10.82 17.66 9.47
N PRO A 91 -10.86 17.39 8.16
CA PRO A 91 -10.85 16.02 7.66
C PRO A 91 -9.66 15.20 8.19
N LEU A 92 -9.84 13.89 8.30
CA LEU A 92 -8.77 12.96 8.62
C LEU A 92 -7.61 13.15 7.65
N LEU A 93 -6.39 13.14 8.18
CA LEU A 93 -5.19 13.24 7.37
C LEU A 93 -4.95 11.91 6.66
N VAL A 94 -4.88 11.96 5.32
CA VAL A 94 -4.56 10.83 4.46
C VAL A 94 -3.41 11.20 3.53
N LYS A 95 -2.45 10.28 3.37
CA LYS A 95 -1.32 10.43 2.45
C LYS A 95 -1.06 9.12 1.70
N PRO A 96 -0.54 9.13 0.47
CA PRO A 96 0.07 7.96 -0.13
C PRO A 96 1.13 7.37 0.81
N TYR A 97 1.13 6.05 0.99
CA TYR A 97 2.17 5.38 1.77
C TYR A 97 3.51 5.46 1.02
N PRO A 98 4.63 5.86 1.63
CA PRO A 98 5.88 6.08 0.89
C PRO A 98 6.53 4.83 0.28
N GLY A 99 6.24 3.63 0.79
CA GLY A 99 7.05 2.43 0.52
C GLY A 99 8.33 2.42 1.35
N GLY A 100 9.31 1.57 1.02
CA GLY A 100 10.60 1.45 1.72
C GLY A 100 10.53 0.83 3.11
N ARG A 101 9.64 1.33 3.97
CA ARG A 101 9.27 0.70 5.23
C ARG A 101 8.24 -0.41 4.95
N HIS A 102 8.50 -1.64 5.37
CA HIS A 102 7.51 -2.72 5.20
C HIS A 102 6.22 -2.36 5.96
N PRO A 103 4.99 -2.64 5.49
CA PRO A 103 3.76 -2.27 6.21
C PRO A 103 3.31 -3.32 7.24
N ARG A 104 3.79 -4.56 7.16
CA ARG A 104 3.57 -5.62 8.17
C ARG A 104 4.73 -5.76 9.14
N ILE A 105 4.47 -6.32 10.33
CA ILE A 105 5.50 -6.76 11.31
C ILE A 105 5.63 -8.28 11.41
N GLY A 106 4.69 -9.02 10.84
CA GLY A 106 4.80 -10.47 10.68
C GLY A 106 4.04 -10.93 9.45
N PHE A 107 4.17 -12.21 9.12
CA PHE A 107 3.74 -12.75 7.84
C PHE A 107 4.34 -11.96 6.67
N LEU A 108 5.66 -11.70 6.77
CA LEU A 108 6.44 -10.90 5.80
C LEU A 108 6.62 -11.67 4.49
N GLU A 109 6.79 -12.99 4.58
CA GLU A 109 6.80 -13.91 3.44
C GLU A 109 5.51 -13.85 2.62
N GLY A 110 4.42 -13.42 3.27
CA GLY A 110 3.12 -13.26 2.65
C GLY A 110 2.92 -11.95 1.91
N ALA A 111 3.90 -11.04 1.90
CA ALA A 111 3.91 -9.79 1.13
C ALA A 111 5.34 -9.29 0.86
N ILE A 112 6.08 -10.03 0.05
CA ILE A 112 7.44 -9.65 -0.37
C ILE A 112 7.31 -8.44 -1.31
N ASP A 113 8.21 -7.47 -1.19
CA ASP A 113 8.25 -6.28 -2.06
C ASP A 113 6.87 -5.60 -2.21
N PRO A 114 6.31 -5.05 -1.13
CA PRO A 114 5.00 -4.40 -1.17
C PRO A 114 5.02 -3.16 -2.05
N GLN A 115 4.09 -3.12 -3.01
CA GLN A 115 3.84 -1.99 -3.90
C GLN A 115 3.20 -0.82 -3.14
N ARG A 116 3.56 0.43 -3.47
CA ARG A 116 3.01 1.61 -2.77
C ARG A 116 1.77 2.25 -3.43
N GLU A 117 1.51 1.95 -4.69
CA GLU A 117 0.45 2.54 -5.51
C GLU A 117 -0.98 2.15 -5.11
N THR A 118 -1.13 1.17 -4.23
CA THR A 118 -2.43 0.77 -3.65
C THR A 118 -2.50 1.08 -2.17
N LYS A 119 -1.45 1.68 -1.60
CA LYS A 119 -1.31 1.88 -0.16
C LYS A 119 -1.43 3.35 0.20
N ILE A 120 -2.27 3.61 1.19
CA ILE A 120 -2.40 4.93 1.81
C ILE A 120 -2.19 4.81 3.31
N SER A 121 -1.74 5.88 3.92
CA SER A 121 -1.71 6.07 5.37
C SER A 121 -2.88 6.92 5.79
N VAL A 122 -3.64 6.44 6.78
CA VAL A 122 -4.66 7.23 7.48
C VAL A 122 -4.15 7.48 8.91
N PHE A 123 -3.92 8.74 9.24
CA PHE A 123 -3.31 9.13 10.52
C PHE A 123 -4.36 9.17 11.63
N THR A 124 -4.00 8.65 12.81
CA THR A 124 -4.93 8.61 13.94
C THR A 124 -5.20 10.01 14.49
N PRO A 125 -6.41 10.27 15.03
CA PRO A 125 -6.72 11.59 15.56
C PRO A 125 -6.13 11.84 16.97
N TRP A 126 -5.66 10.80 17.66
CA TRP A 126 -5.18 10.88 19.04
C TRP A 126 -3.65 10.85 19.19
N ASP A 127 -2.91 10.30 18.22
CA ASP A 127 -1.45 10.22 18.24
C ASP A 127 -0.85 10.60 16.89
N GLN A 128 0.07 11.56 16.90
CA GLN A 128 0.61 12.18 15.68
C GLN A 128 1.59 11.29 14.90
N HIS A 129 2.18 10.31 15.57
CA HIS A 129 3.13 9.38 14.96
C HIS A 129 2.44 8.10 14.50
N SER A 130 1.16 7.93 14.88
CA SER A 130 0.38 6.74 14.62
C SER A 130 -0.46 6.90 13.36
N TYR A 131 -0.38 5.89 12.52
CA TYR A 131 -1.21 5.77 11.33
C TYR A 131 -1.52 4.30 11.05
N VAL A 132 -2.52 4.05 10.22
CA VAL A 132 -2.81 2.74 9.64
C VAL A 132 -2.44 2.76 8.17
N VAL A 133 -1.92 1.66 7.65
CA VAL A 133 -1.71 1.51 6.20
C VAL A 133 -2.89 0.73 5.61
N LEU A 134 -3.67 1.34 4.73
CA LEU A 134 -4.71 0.66 3.97
C LEU A 134 -4.16 0.24 2.61
N ASP A 135 -4.22 -1.04 2.28
CA ASP A 135 -3.89 -1.63 0.97
C ASP A 135 -5.19 -1.96 0.22
N ILE A 136 -5.55 -1.10 -0.74
CA ILE A 136 -6.88 -1.00 -1.32
C ILE A 136 -6.82 -0.82 -2.86
N PRO A 137 -6.74 -1.91 -3.64
CA PRO A 137 -6.77 -3.31 -3.21
C PRO A 137 -5.41 -3.92 -2.92
N GLU A 138 -5.36 -4.85 -1.96
CA GLU A 138 -4.25 -5.79 -1.80
C GLU A 138 -4.29 -6.86 -2.90
N ALA A 139 -5.46 -7.45 -3.17
CA ALA A 139 -5.62 -8.49 -4.19
C ALA A 139 -6.98 -8.39 -4.90
N ILE A 140 -7.02 -8.78 -6.17
CA ILE A 140 -8.26 -8.96 -6.93
C ILE A 140 -8.27 -10.36 -7.53
N TRP A 141 -9.34 -11.11 -7.29
CA TRP A 141 -9.63 -12.40 -7.89
C TRP A 141 -10.79 -12.28 -8.86
N SER A 142 -10.80 -13.11 -9.90
CA SER A 142 -11.93 -13.33 -10.80
C SER A 142 -12.02 -14.82 -11.14
N ASN A 143 -12.97 -15.20 -11.98
CA ASN A 143 -13.02 -16.51 -12.64
C ASN A 143 -11.75 -16.85 -13.44
N LEU A 144 -10.91 -15.88 -13.79
CA LEU A 144 -9.61 -16.10 -14.42
C LEU A 144 -8.52 -16.50 -13.42
N GLY A 145 -8.76 -16.32 -12.11
CA GLY A 145 -7.79 -16.51 -11.04
C GLY A 145 -7.34 -15.19 -10.40
N LEU A 146 -6.17 -15.21 -9.75
CA LEU A 146 -5.57 -14.02 -9.12
C LEU A 146 -5.18 -13.01 -10.20
N THR A 147 -6.02 -11.98 -10.34
CA THR A 147 -5.99 -11.00 -11.42
C THR A 147 -5.08 -9.82 -11.08
N TYR A 148 -4.92 -9.49 -9.79
CA TYR A 148 -3.97 -8.49 -9.33
C TYR A 148 -3.51 -8.80 -7.89
N LEU A 149 -2.25 -8.47 -7.59
CA LEU A 149 -1.66 -8.56 -6.25
C LEU A 149 -0.70 -7.38 -6.04
N ALA A 150 -0.81 -6.71 -4.89
CA ALA A 150 -0.05 -5.52 -4.52
C ALA A 150 1.32 -5.82 -3.86
N HIS A 151 1.81 -7.04 -4.04
CA HIS A 151 3.09 -7.55 -3.55
C HIS A 151 3.43 -8.85 -4.27
N THR A 152 4.61 -9.39 -3.99
CA THR A 152 5.07 -10.68 -4.47
C THR A 152 4.85 -11.74 -3.39
N HIS A 153 4.15 -12.82 -3.73
CA HIS A 153 4.03 -14.02 -2.89
C HIS A 153 3.35 -15.14 -3.69
N VAL A 154 2.20 -14.82 -4.29
CA VAL A 154 1.41 -15.76 -5.11
C VAL A 154 1.41 -15.29 -6.57
N PRO A 155 1.68 -16.18 -7.55
CA PRO A 155 1.66 -15.80 -8.95
C PRO A 155 0.27 -15.34 -9.42
N THR A 156 0.21 -14.14 -9.99
CA THR A 156 -0.96 -13.63 -10.72
C THR A 156 -1.05 -14.30 -12.09
N ILE A 157 -2.19 -14.13 -12.78
CA ILE A 157 -2.31 -14.56 -14.18
C ILE A 157 -1.29 -13.88 -15.10
N TRP A 158 -0.76 -12.71 -14.72
CA TRP A 158 0.24 -11.95 -15.48
C TRP A 158 1.66 -12.45 -15.22
N SER A 159 2.01 -12.65 -13.95
CA SER A 159 3.36 -13.13 -13.60
C SER A 159 3.60 -14.55 -14.09
N LYS A 160 2.56 -15.39 -14.18
CA LYS A 160 2.63 -16.71 -14.84
C LYS A 160 2.96 -16.61 -16.34
N GLN A 161 2.69 -15.47 -16.97
CA GLN A 161 3.04 -15.16 -18.36
C GLN A 161 4.33 -14.34 -18.47
N ASN A 162 5.07 -14.17 -17.38
CA ASN A 162 6.26 -13.31 -17.28
C ASN A 162 5.99 -11.83 -17.66
N ILE A 163 4.76 -11.35 -17.45
CA ILE A 163 4.40 -9.95 -17.68
C ILE A 163 4.64 -9.16 -16.39
N ALA A 164 5.64 -8.27 -16.43
CA ALA A 164 5.92 -7.33 -15.35
C ALA A 164 4.98 -6.11 -15.43
N MET A 165 4.31 -5.79 -14.33
CA MET A 165 3.45 -4.61 -14.23
C MET A 165 4.30 -3.37 -13.94
N LYS A 166 4.09 -2.30 -14.69
CA LYS A 166 4.76 -1.03 -14.40
C LYS A 166 4.28 -0.43 -13.07
N PRO A 167 5.18 0.20 -12.30
CA PRO A 167 4.84 1.06 -11.18
C PRO A 167 3.86 2.16 -11.58
N LEU A 168 2.96 2.53 -10.66
CA LEU A 168 2.04 3.68 -10.79
C LEU A 168 2.16 4.59 -9.57
N GLU A 169 1.59 5.79 -9.59
CA GLU A 169 1.47 6.61 -8.37
C GLU A 169 0.02 7.02 -8.14
N TRP A 170 -0.34 7.26 -6.88
CA TRP A 170 -1.59 7.91 -6.54
C TRP A 170 -1.63 9.31 -7.18
N LYS A 171 -2.71 9.60 -7.91
CA LYS A 171 -3.05 10.98 -8.24
C LYS A 171 -3.56 11.66 -6.99
N ARG A 172 -3.04 12.85 -6.72
CA ARG A 172 -3.35 13.68 -5.56
C ARG A 172 -4.18 14.86 -6.04
N HIS A 173 -5.30 15.13 -5.38
CA HIS A 173 -6.25 16.18 -5.77
C HIS A 173 -6.40 17.25 -4.70
N ASP A 174 -6.84 18.43 -5.11
CA ASP A 174 -7.26 19.50 -4.22
C ASP A 174 -8.40 18.96 -3.33
N SER A 175 -8.32 19.16 -1.99
CA SER A 175 -9.11 18.51 -0.90
C SER A 175 -8.47 17.31 -0.20
N GLY A 176 -7.33 16.80 -0.68
CA GLY A 176 -6.70 15.60 -0.10
C GLY A 176 -7.29 14.28 -0.60
N THR A 177 -8.22 14.35 -1.56
CA THR A 177 -8.71 13.18 -2.31
C THR A 177 -7.55 12.52 -3.05
N LEU A 178 -7.52 11.19 -3.03
CA LEU A 178 -6.55 10.37 -3.76
C LEU A 178 -7.27 9.47 -4.75
N SER A 179 -6.69 9.27 -5.94
CA SER A 179 -7.22 8.30 -6.90
C SER A 179 -6.11 7.53 -7.59
N MET A 180 -6.30 6.25 -7.85
CA MET A 180 -5.41 5.43 -8.66
C MET A 180 -6.24 4.59 -9.61
N THR A 181 -5.82 4.53 -10.88
CA THR A 181 -6.40 3.67 -11.90
C THR A 181 -5.31 2.79 -12.48
N ARG A 182 -5.56 1.48 -12.53
CA ARG A 182 -4.68 0.51 -13.17
C ARG A 182 -5.45 -0.24 -14.25
N LYS A 183 -4.93 -0.16 -15.48
CA LYS A 183 -5.34 -1.00 -16.60
C LYS A 183 -4.42 -2.23 -16.68
N LEU A 184 -5.04 -3.41 -16.74
CA LEU A 184 -4.38 -4.70 -16.85
C LEU A 184 -4.21 -5.11 -18.33
N PRO A 185 -3.30 -6.04 -18.65
CA PRO A 185 -2.97 -6.41 -20.04
C PRO A 185 -4.16 -6.86 -20.89
N ASN A 186 -5.16 -7.52 -20.31
CA ASN A 186 -6.36 -7.97 -21.02
C ASN A 186 -7.48 -6.91 -21.09
N GLY A 187 -7.22 -5.67 -20.69
CA GLY A 187 -8.19 -4.59 -20.73
C GLY A 187 -9.05 -4.42 -19.47
N ILE A 188 -8.99 -5.34 -18.50
CA ILE A 188 -9.60 -5.10 -17.17
C ILE A 188 -8.97 -3.84 -16.58
N GLU A 189 -9.81 -2.95 -16.06
CA GLU A 189 -9.36 -1.72 -15.41
C GLU A 189 -10.02 -1.60 -14.06
N PHE A 190 -9.24 -1.24 -13.04
CA PHE A 190 -9.80 -0.91 -11.74
C PHE A 190 -9.32 0.46 -11.27
N THR A 191 -10.21 1.14 -10.56
CA THR A 191 -9.97 2.46 -9.99
C THR A 191 -10.30 2.42 -8.51
N THR A 192 -9.42 2.98 -7.68
CA THR A 192 -9.69 3.29 -6.27
C THR A 192 -9.72 4.80 -6.11
N VAL A 193 -10.75 5.33 -5.45
CA VAL A 193 -10.85 6.73 -5.01
C VAL A 193 -11.00 6.77 -3.50
N VAL A 194 -10.29 7.69 -2.86
CA VAL A 194 -10.28 7.88 -1.41
C VAL A 194 -10.59 9.34 -1.09
N VAL A 195 -11.63 9.56 -0.28
CA VAL A 195 -12.09 10.88 0.11
C VAL A 195 -12.05 11.00 1.64
N PRO A 196 -11.09 11.77 2.19
CA PRO A 196 -11.05 12.04 3.61
C PRO A 196 -12.19 12.97 4.05
N ARG A 197 -12.84 12.62 5.16
CA ARG A 197 -13.83 13.44 5.88
C ARG A 197 -13.41 13.56 7.35
N GLN A 198 -14.15 14.36 8.11
CA GLN A 198 -13.93 14.54 9.56
C GLN A 198 -14.16 13.23 10.33
N ASP A 199 -15.18 12.47 9.94
CA ASP A 199 -15.68 11.29 10.63
C ASP A 199 -15.11 9.96 10.09
N ALA A 200 -14.67 9.96 8.83
CA ALA A 200 -14.20 8.76 8.17
C ALA A 200 -13.37 9.07 6.91
N VAL A 201 -12.75 8.03 6.39
CA VAL A 201 -12.24 7.96 5.03
C VAL A 201 -13.24 7.15 4.21
N LEU A 202 -13.87 7.79 3.23
CA LEU A 202 -14.70 7.09 2.25
C LEU A 202 -13.83 6.53 1.15
N MET A 203 -14.14 5.31 0.71
CA MET A 203 -13.41 4.63 -0.34
C MET A 203 -14.39 4.16 -1.41
N ASP A 204 -14.03 4.32 -2.67
CA ASP A 204 -14.80 3.81 -3.81
C ASP A 204 -13.88 2.98 -4.67
N MET A 205 -14.34 1.81 -5.09
CA MET A 205 -13.63 1.00 -6.06
C MET A 205 -14.55 0.69 -7.23
N LEU A 206 -14.04 0.92 -8.44
CA LEU A 206 -14.70 0.55 -9.69
C LEU A 206 -13.86 -0.50 -10.40
N LEU A 207 -14.54 -1.44 -11.06
CA LEU A 207 -13.92 -2.41 -11.95
C LEU A 207 -14.66 -2.42 -13.29
N LYS A 208 -13.95 -2.06 -14.35
CA LYS A 208 -14.42 -2.14 -15.72
C LYS A 208 -13.92 -3.42 -16.37
N ASN A 209 -14.85 -4.19 -16.93
CA ASN A 209 -14.52 -5.37 -17.71
C ASN A 209 -14.18 -4.96 -19.16
N GLY A 210 -12.89 -4.88 -19.48
CA GLY A 210 -12.43 -4.66 -20.86
C GLY A 210 -12.19 -5.94 -21.67
N THR A 211 -12.59 -7.11 -21.15
CA THR A 211 -12.52 -8.38 -21.87
C THR A 211 -13.78 -8.61 -22.71
N ASP A 212 -13.78 -9.68 -23.51
CA ASP A 212 -14.92 -10.12 -24.32
C ASP A 212 -15.81 -11.16 -23.63
N GLN A 213 -15.45 -11.61 -22.41
CA GLN A 213 -16.21 -12.59 -21.63
C GLN A 213 -16.69 -12.00 -20.29
N PRO A 214 -17.79 -12.52 -19.70
CA PRO A 214 -18.21 -12.12 -18.36
C PRO A 214 -17.12 -12.40 -17.32
N LEU A 215 -16.93 -11.44 -16.41
CA LEU A 215 -16.13 -11.63 -15.21
C LEU A 215 -17.03 -11.97 -14.03
N THR A 216 -16.72 -13.06 -13.35
CA THR A 216 -17.47 -13.53 -12.17
C THR A 216 -16.52 -13.84 -11.02
N ASN A 217 -17.06 -14.13 -9.84
CA ASN A 217 -16.26 -14.42 -8.63
C ASN A 217 -15.27 -13.29 -8.29
N LEU A 218 -15.69 -12.03 -8.49
CA LEU A 218 -14.87 -10.83 -8.38
C LEU A 218 -14.60 -10.43 -6.92
N ARG A 219 -13.85 -11.26 -6.21
CA ARG A 219 -13.49 -11.03 -4.80
C ARG A 219 -12.27 -10.13 -4.70
N VAL A 220 -12.30 -9.18 -3.76
CA VAL A 220 -11.21 -8.24 -3.51
C VAL A 220 -10.73 -8.43 -2.09
N GLN A 221 -9.42 -8.42 -1.88
CA GLN A 221 -8.85 -8.30 -0.55
C GLN A 221 -8.43 -6.86 -0.30
N ASN A 222 -8.94 -6.29 0.79
CA ASN A 222 -8.60 -4.95 1.26
C ASN A 222 -8.08 -5.07 2.68
N CYS A 223 -6.85 -4.61 2.93
CA CYS A 223 -6.15 -4.84 4.19
C CYS A 223 -5.87 -3.52 4.91
N ALA A 224 -6.28 -3.41 6.17
CA ALA A 224 -5.82 -2.36 7.06
C ALA A 224 -4.71 -2.92 7.96
N MET A 225 -3.46 -2.53 7.75
CA MET A 225 -2.29 -2.96 8.52
C MET A 225 -1.99 -1.97 9.64
N LEU A 226 -2.10 -2.45 10.88
CA LEU A 226 -2.22 -1.61 12.07
C LEU A 226 -0.89 -1.37 12.80
N LYS A 227 0.22 -1.91 12.31
CA LYS A 227 1.47 -1.95 13.06
C LYS A 227 2.02 -0.57 13.45
N MET A 228 1.72 0.44 12.64
CA MET A 228 2.23 1.80 12.84
C MET A 228 1.36 2.58 13.81
N ALA A 229 0.22 2.01 14.22
CA ALA A 229 -0.64 2.60 15.22
C ALA A 229 -0.29 2.08 16.61
N LYS A 230 0.14 3.00 17.48
CA LYS A 230 0.48 2.68 18.86
C LYS A 230 -0.69 2.01 19.58
N GLY A 231 -0.44 0.86 20.22
CA GLY A 231 -1.45 0.07 20.92
C GLY A 231 -2.26 -0.88 20.03
N PHE A 232 -1.91 -1.05 18.75
CA PHE A 232 -2.61 -1.95 17.80
C PHE A 232 -1.69 -3.02 17.18
N ALA A 233 -0.46 -3.16 17.65
CA ALA A 233 0.54 -4.06 17.06
C ALA A 233 0.39 -5.53 17.47
N GLN A 234 -0.60 -5.89 18.29
CA GLN A 234 -0.80 -7.27 18.77
C GLN A 234 -1.06 -8.24 17.60
N GLN A 235 -0.21 -9.28 17.49
CA GLN A 235 -0.36 -10.39 16.56
C GLN A 235 -1.32 -11.45 17.13
N SER A 236 -2.59 -11.06 17.28
CA SER A 236 -3.72 -11.92 17.65
C SER A 236 -5.00 -11.39 17.00
N ASN A 237 -6.11 -12.13 17.14
CA ASN A 237 -7.45 -11.67 16.81
C ASN A 237 -8.33 -11.42 18.06
N ASP A 238 -7.79 -11.59 19.27
CA ASP A 238 -8.57 -11.47 20.53
C ASP A 238 -9.14 -10.07 20.77
N ASN A 239 -8.49 -9.04 20.23
CA ASN A 239 -8.93 -7.65 20.30
C ASN A 239 -9.73 -7.20 19.07
N LYS A 240 -10.17 -8.13 18.22
CA LYS A 240 -10.86 -7.81 16.96
C LYS A 240 -12.30 -8.30 16.96
N LEU A 241 -13.15 -7.54 16.28
CA LEU A 241 -14.54 -7.89 15.98
C LEU A 241 -14.67 -8.08 14.47
N PHE A 242 -15.21 -9.22 14.05
CA PHE A 242 -15.50 -9.52 12.64
C PHE A 242 -16.99 -9.81 12.49
N ARG A 243 -17.73 -8.87 11.90
CA ARG A 243 -19.17 -8.98 11.67
C ARG A 243 -19.52 -8.19 10.43
N ALA A 244 -19.97 -8.86 9.37
CA ALA A 244 -20.24 -8.19 8.10
C ALA A 244 -21.22 -7.00 8.28
N PRO A 245 -20.94 -5.83 7.67
CA PRO A 245 -19.82 -5.55 6.77
C PRO A 245 -18.52 -5.09 7.47
N TYR A 246 -18.43 -5.15 8.80
CA TYR A 246 -17.37 -4.59 9.61
C TYR A 246 -16.26 -5.57 10.00
N ALA A 247 -15.03 -5.07 9.98
CA ALA A 247 -13.91 -5.58 10.75
C ALA A 247 -13.36 -4.43 11.61
N ALA A 248 -13.26 -4.64 12.92
CA ALA A 248 -12.79 -3.64 13.86
C ALA A 248 -11.71 -4.20 14.77
N CYS A 249 -10.76 -3.35 15.18
CA CYS A 249 -9.71 -3.68 16.14
C CYS A 249 -9.76 -2.70 17.29
N ARG A 250 -9.69 -3.21 18.52
CA ARG A 250 -9.60 -2.42 19.76
C ARG A 250 -8.14 -2.21 20.15
N SER A 251 -7.82 -1.01 20.64
CA SER A 251 -6.51 -0.73 21.23
C SER A 251 -6.26 -1.57 22.48
N GLU A 252 -4.99 -1.73 22.83
CA GLU A 252 -4.54 -2.35 24.08
C GLU A 252 -5.17 -1.72 25.33
N THR A 253 -5.35 -0.40 25.33
CA THR A 253 -6.00 0.35 26.41
C THR A 253 -7.53 0.19 26.46
N GLY A 254 -8.14 -0.41 25.43
CA GLY A 254 -9.57 -0.72 25.40
C GLY A 254 -10.51 0.43 25.04
N ASN A 255 -10.00 1.63 24.75
CA ASN A 255 -10.79 2.85 24.56
C ASN A 255 -10.68 3.48 23.16
N HIS A 256 -9.90 2.89 22.25
CA HIS A 256 -9.82 3.32 20.86
C HIS A 256 -10.09 2.14 19.92
N TRP A 257 -10.72 2.43 18.80
CA TRP A 257 -11.06 1.45 17.77
C TRP A 257 -10.69 1.95 16.39
N MET A 258 -10.28 1.01 15.53
CA MET A 258 -10.16 1.19 14.09
C MET A 258 -11.19 0.30 13.42
N ILE A 259 -12.02 0.88 12.55
CA ILE A 259 -13.18 0.22 11.97
C ILE A 259 -13.06 0.31 10.45
N MET A 260 -13.07 -0.83 9.77
CA MET A 260 -13.13 -0.90 8.31
C MET A 260 -14.40 -1.65 7.90
N ALA A 261 -15.07 -1.14 6.87
CA ALA A 261 -16.19 -1.82 6.24
C ALA A 261 -16.15 -1.65 4.72
N TRP A 262 -16.67 -2.66 4.00
CA TRP A 262 -16.91 -2.59 2.57
C TRP A 262 -18.28 -3.19 2.23
N SER A 263 -18.91 -2.68 1.18
CA SER A 263 -20.20 -3.15 0.70
C SER A 263 -20.25 -3.23 -0.83
N PRO A 264 -20.74 -4.35 -1.40
CA PRO A 264 -21.14 -5.59 -0.73
C PRO A 264 -19.94 -6.30 -0.06
N CYS A 265 -20.15 -6.80 1.17
CA CYS A 265 -19.11 -7.50 1.93
C CYS A 265 -19.16 -9.00 1.62
N PHE A 266 -18.04 -9.58 1.23
CA PHE A 266 -17.88 -11.03 1.14
C PHE A 266 -17.51 -11.64 2.49
N LYS A 267 -16.46 -11.11 3.14
CA LYS A 267 -15.98 -11.67 4.40
C LYS A 267 -15.14 -10.68 5.23
N PRO A 268 -15.49 -10.43 6.49
CA PRO A 268 -14.57 -9.84 7.45
C PRO A 268 -13.65 -10.89 8.07
N TRP A 269 -12.36 -10.60 8.21
CA TRP A 269 -11.38 -11.47 8.88
C TRP A 269 -10.09 -10.71 9.22
N GLY A 270 -9.13 -11.40 9.83
CA GLY A 270 -7.78 -10.87 10.08
C GLY A 270 -6.77 -12.00 10.28
N ASN A 271 -5.51 -11.75 9.94
CA ASN A 271 -4.44 -12.71 10.12
C ASN A 271 -3.91 -12.63 11.55
N GLN A 272 -3.80 -13.75 12.26
CA GLN A 272 -3.23 -13.73 13.62
C GLN A 272 -1.75 -13.31 13.61
N LYS A 273 -0.98 -13.66 12.56
CA LYS A 273 0.44 -13.33 12.44
C LYS A 273 0.72 -11.92 11.94
N CYS A 274 -0.29 -11.13 11.59
CA CYS A 274 -0.11 -9.76 11.16
C CYS A 274 -1.25 -8.92 11.75
N PRO A 275 -0.98 -7.85 12.54
CA PRO A 275 -2.05 -7.03 13.09
C PRO A 275 -2.77 -6.28 11.95
N CYS A 276 -3.78 -6.92 11.38
CA CYS A 276 -4.57 -6.38 10.29
C CYS A 276 -6.06 -6.66 10.41
N LEU A 277 -6.84 -5.88 9.68
CA LEU A 277 -8.26 -6.07 9.46
C LEU A 277 -8.51 -6.25 7.96
N HIS A 278 -9.44 -7.14 7.65
CA HIS A 278 -10.01 -7.32 6.33
C HIS A 278 -11.53 -7.22 6.43
N SER A 279 -12.12 -6.45 5.54
CA SER A 279 -13.55 -6.47 5.23
C SER A 279 -13.61 -6.61 3.72
N ASP A 280 -13.36 -7.81 3.24
CA ASP A 280 -13.13 -8.06 1.82
C ASP A 280 -14.45 -7.91 1.05
N PRO A 281 -14.54 -7.02 0.05
CA PRO A 281 -15.72 -6.92 -0.78
C PRO A 281 -15.78 -7.98 -1.87
N ILE A 282 -16.96 -8.12 -2.46
CA ILE A 282 -17.18 -8.81 -3.73
C ILE A 282 -17.89 -7.85 -4.68
N PHE A 283 -17.31 -7.63 -5.86
CA PHE A 283 -18.03 -6.95 -6.92
C PHE A 283 -19.14 -7.87 -7.45
N PRO A 284 -20.31 -7.34 -7.82
CA PRO A 284 -21.23 -8.02 -8.72
C PRO A 284 -20.52 -8.52 -9.99
N ASP A 285 -21.01 -9.61 -10.56
CA ASP A 285 -20.57 -10.10 -11.87
C ASP A 285 -20.63 -8.97 -12.91
N CYS A 286 -19.64 -8.91 -13.79
CA CYS A 286 -19.41 -7.78 -14.69
C CYS A 286 -19.36 -8.27 -16.14
N ALA A 287 -20.38 -7.93 -16.93
CA ALA A 287 -20.45 -8.26 -18.34
C ALA A 287 -19.37 -7.49 -19.16
N PRO A 288 -19.01 -7.96 -20.37
CA PRO A 288 -18.09 -7.24 -21.26
C PRO A 288 -18.49 -5.78 -21.48
N GLY A 289 -17.53 -4.86 -21.33
CA GLY A 289 -17.73 -3.42 -21.49
C GLY A 289 -18.32 -2.70 -20.27
N GLU A 290 -18.93 -3.43 -19.33
CA GLU A 290 -19.59 -2.87 -18.16
C GLU A 290 -18.62 -2.46 -17.04
N THR A 291 -19.13 -1.68 -16.09
CA THR A 291 -18.41 -1.28 -14.88
C THR A 291 -19.22 -1.60 -13.64
N THR A 292 -18.60 -2.24 -12.67
CA THR A 292 -19.18 -2.57 -11.37
C THR A 292 -18.45 -1.82 -10.26
N ARG A 293 -19.07 -1.71 -9.08
CA ARG A 293 -18.60 -0.85 -7.99
C ARG A 293 -18.78 -1.51 -6.62
N VAL A 294 -17.83 -1.26 -5.73
CA VAL A 294 -17.97 -1.49 -4.28
C VAL A 294 -17.51 -0.25 -3.52
N LYS A 295 -18.09 -0.03 -2.34
CA LYS A 295 -17.80 1.13 -1.50
C LYS A 295 -17.23 0.71 -0.17
N GLY A 296 -16.36 1.54 0.39
CA GLY A 296 -15.69 1.31 1.64
C GLY A 296 -15.79 2.49 2.60
N TRP A 297 -15.65 2.16 3.87
CA TRP A 297 -15.63 3.06 5.01
C TRP A 297 -14.44 2.68 5.90
N PHE A 298 -13.66 3.66 6.32
CA PHE A 298 -12.68 3.48 7.37
C PHE A 298 -12.81 4.63 8.39
N SER A 299 -12.92 4.32 9.67
CA SER A 299 -13.02 5.33 10.72
C SER A 299 -12.27 4.95 11.99
N PHE A 300 -12.08 5.97 12.81
CA PHE A 300 -11.57 5.86 14.16
C PHE A 300 -12.69 6.14 15.15
N TYR A 301 -12.70 5.41 16.25
CA TYR A 301 -13.66 5.64 17.33
C TYR A 301 -12.94 5.68 18.68
N THR A 302 -13.33 6.62 19.53
CA THR A 302 -12.84 6.74 20.91
C THR A 302 -14.01 6.49 21.85
N GLY A 303 -13.96 5.39 22.59
CA GLY A 303 -15.03 4.91 23.43
C GLY A 303 -14.95 3.40 23.64
N THR A 304 -15.83 2.88 24.51
CA THR A 304 -15.90 1.46 24.85
C THR A 304 -17.12 0.77 24.22
N ASP A 305 -18.13 1.53 23.79
CA ASP A 305 -19.35 1.01 23.18
C ASP A 305 -19.16 0.87 21.65
N ILE A 306 -18.56 -0.24 21.22
CA ILE A 306 -18.40 -0.54 19.79
C ILE A 306 -19.73 -0.86 19.12
N GLU A 307 -20.69 -1.45 19.83
CA GLU A 307 -21.98 -1.83 19.26
C GLU A 307 -22.83 -0.61 18.90
N GLY A 308 -22.89 0.37 19.80
CA GLY A 308 -23.52 1.66 19.54
C GLY A 308 -22.85 2.42 18.40
N GLU A 309 -21.53 2.38 18.30
CA GLU A 309 -20.80 3.01 17.19
C GLU A 309 -21.09 2.35 15.84
N LEU A 310 -21.11 1.02 15.78
CA LEU A 310 -21.45 0.31 14.53
C LEU A 310 -22.89 0.62 14.10
N LYS A 311 -23.84 0.66 15.04
CA LYS A 311 -25.22 1.09 14.77
C LYS A 311 -25.29 2.52 14.24
N ARG A 312 -24.55 3.45 14.84
CA ARG A 312 -24.47 4.85 14.36
C ARG A 312 -23.93 4.92 12.93
N ILE A 313 -22.90 4.13 12.60
CA ILE A 313 -22.35 4.08 11.24
C ILE A 313 -23.38 3.52 10.25
N ASP A 314 -24.13 2.47 10.61
CA ASP A 314 -25.21 1.94 9.77
C ASP A 314 -26.30 3.00 9.49
N GLU A 315 -26.67 3.80 10.49
CA GLU A 315 -27.64 4.90 10.36
C GLU A 315 -27.18 6.02 9.41
N LEU A 316 -25.88 6.11 9.09
CA LEU A 316 -25.36 7.07 8.11
C LEU A 316 -25.65 6.67 6.65
N ASP A 317 -26.12 5.44 6.40
CA ASP A 317 -26.38 4.95 5.04
C ASP A 317 -25.15 5.14 4.12
N TRP A 318 -23.96 4.90 4.68
CA TRP A 318 -22.69 5.35 4.08
C TRP A 318 -22.44 4.79 2.68
N GLN A 319 -23.01 3.62 2.36
CA GLN A 319 -22.92 3.00 1.04
C GLN A 319 -23.67 3.82 -0.04
N LYS A 320 -24.63 4.65 0.36
CA LYS A 320 -25.40 5.52 -0.55
C LYS A 320 -24.76 6.88 -0.74
N ILE A 321 -23.76 7.26 0.08
CA ILE A 321 -23.09 8.56 -0.04
C ILE A 321 -22.48 8.69 -1.44
N PRO A 322 -22.82 9.76 -2.21
CA PRO A 322 -22.23 10.00 -3.51
C PRO A 322 -20.73 10.28 -3.38
N MET A 323 -19.92 9.55 -4.15
CA MET A 323 -18.49 9.81 -4.29
C MET A 323 -18.30 10.57 -5.60
N LYS A 324 -17.82 11.82 -5.51
CA LYS A 324 -17.40 12.55 -6.71
C LYS A 324 -16.08 11.94 -7.16
N ASN A 325 -16.08 11.32 -8.33
CA ASN A 325 -14.83 10.99 -8.99
C ASN A 325 -14.15 12.33 -9.36
N PRO A 326 -12.91 12.56 -8.90
CA PRO A 326 -12.22 13.82 -9.16
C PRO A 326 -11.87 14.01 -10.64
#